data_AF-A0A7K3ISH7-F1
#
_entry.id   AF-A0A7K3ISH7-F1
#
_cell.length_a   1.000
_cell.length_b   1.000
_cell.length_c   1.000
_cell.angle_alpha   90.00
_cell.angle_beta   90.00
_cell.angle_gamma   90.00
#
_symmetry.space_group_name_H-M   'P 1'
#
loop_
_entity.id
_entity.type
_entity.pdbx_description
1 polymer ?
#
loop_
_entity_poly.entity_id
_entity_poly.type
_entity_poly.pdbx_seq_one_letter_code
_entity_poly.pdbx_strand_id
1 'polypeptide(L)'
;IGREIMPQEVDSTDLFHPEMTSYSGYQFSISGASASEVFVTKMLDEVVSYEAKNYESRRPVSISSWPTLDPLNHPTEIYTDEDNASFDIYRIEGKDQQAGIFACYHAYPYYPNFISQQPSYQAYEDEEGRNSYLGYLTDLKDHYSGIPLVIGEFGVPSSWTSAHQSYSNMDHGGYSEEQQGEKNMRMMHNIFTAGCAGGFMFSWMDEWFKPTWLVAYLEAYGFMSGSVMIPTRQLWHNLASPEQNFGLIGFRQTATDPFTGFLTDNPSGPLNKIEATHDNSSLMLHIETRQNINPGDTMMIAFDTYLGNTGESKLPNGKTLSNKSEFMLSIVFGQDTAVHHVTQAYDMNGLTPRFNLSDPLVQKYKTTDTDGDPWKIMMLYNDGFEYTLDSCGLLPMENSADFTPGQRSAVTWSGNKIKIRIPWTMLYFYDPSQLQVVNGAVSYDGGRSYQISTARTDGIAVSVYYRNSVVSSTTRYTWDDWLIVPSTVPVEKKSFQIVRSGLSVLPMFAD
;
A
#
# COMPACT_ATOMS: atom_id res chain seq x y z
N ILE A 1 17.52 -19.68 3.16
CA ILE A 1 16.43 -20.48 3.78
C ILE A 1 15.65 -19.61 4.76
N GLY A 2 14.44 -20.03 5.13
CA GLY A 2 13.65 -19.32 6.14
C GLY A 2 12.69 -18.27 5.56
N ARG A 3 12.11 -17.51 6.49
CA ARG A 3 11.19 -16.38 6.31
C ARG A 3 11.64 -15.26 7.24
N GLU A 4 10.92 -14.15 7.20
CA GLU A 4 10.98 -13.09 8.21
C GLU A 4 10.56 -13.68 9.57
N ILE A 5 11.53 -13.85 10.47
CA ILE A 5 11.32 -14.33 11.84
C ILE A 5 11.05 -13.09 12.70
N MET A 6 10.08 -13.16 13.60
CA MET A 6 9.80 -12.03 14.49
C MET A 6 10.77 -12.02 15.69
N PRO A 7 11.18 -10.85 16.21
CA PRO A 7 12.07 -10.75 17.37
C PRO A 7 11.60 -11.55 18.60
N GLN A 8 10.29 -11.60 18.84
CA GLN A 8 9.66 -12.35 19.92
C GLN A 8 9.81 -13.87 19.75
N GLU A 9 9.90 -14.38 18.52
CA GLU A 9 10.19 -15.79 18.25
C GLU A 9 11.62 -16.15 18.66
N VAL A 10 12.58 -15.23 18.42
CA VAL A 10 13.98 -15.39 18.83
C VAL A 10 14.12 -15.30 20.35
N ASP A 11 13.57 -14.25 20.96
CA ASP A 11 13.60 -14.05 22.41
C ASP A 11 13.01 -15.25 23.17
N SER A 12 11.83 -15.73 22.76
CA SER A 12 11.20 -16.89 23.39
C SER A 12 11.98 -18.19 23.18
N THR A 13 12.58 -18.39 22.00
CA THR A 13 13.44 -19.55 21.72
C THR A 13 14.67 -19.54 22.61
N ASP A 14 15.33 -18.39 22.75
CA ASP A 14 16.54 -18.22 23.56
C ASP A 14 16.25 -18.37 25.06
N LEU A 15 15.10 -17.86 25.52
CA LEU A 15 14.63 -18.00 26.90
C LEU A 15 14.30 -19.46 27.26
N PHE A 16 13.68 -20.21 26.34
CA PHE A 16 13.25 -21.59 26.60
C PHE A 16 14.35 -22.64 26.42
N HIS A 17 15.46 -22.30 25.77
CA HIS A 17 16.55 -23.22 25.47
C HIS A 17 17.95 -22.69 25.88
N PRO A 18 18.14 -22.17 27.10
CA PRO A 18 19.41 -21.55 27.51
C PRO A 18 20.59 -22.54 27.57
N GLU A 19 20.32 -23.84 27.57
CA GLU A 19 21.34 -24.90 27.50
C GLU A 19 21.97 -25.03 26.10
N MET A 20 21.29 -24.58 25.05
CA MET A 20 21.74 -24.69 23.67
C MET A 20 22.70 -23.56 23.32
N THR A 21 24.00 -23.80 23.55
CA THR A 21 25.04 -22.76 23.46
C THR A 21 26.09 -22.99 22.37
N SER A 22 26.04 -24.14 21.69
CA SER A 22 26.98 -24.48 20.62
C SER A 22 26.43 -25.56 19.69
N TYR A 23 26.98 -25.61 18.47
CA TYR A 23 26.74 -26.66 17.49
C TYR A 23 28.00 -26.89 16.64
N SER A 24 28.26 -28.15 16.26
CA SER A 24 29.32 -28.51 15.32
C SER A 24 28.81 -29.54 14.34
N GLY A 25 28.55 -29.09 13.11
CA GLY A 25 27.97 -29.89 12.02
C GLY A 25 29.00 -30.42 11.03
N TYR A 26 28.56 -30.68 9.80
CA TYR A 26 29.40 -31.12 8.70
C TYR A 26 30.32 -30.01 8.17
N GLN A 27 29.76 -28.84 7.89
CA GLN A 27 30.40 -27.66 7.33
C GLN A 27 30.49 -26.50 8.31
N PHE A 28 29.47 -26.28 9.14
CA PHE A 28 29.35 -25.11 10.00
C PHE A 28 29.41 -25.46 11.48
N SER A 29 29.95 -24.53 12.26
CA SER A 29 29.94 -24.59 13.72
C SER A 29 29.75 -23.21 14.34
N ILE A 30 29.22 -23.19 15.56
CA ILE A 30 29.08 -21.98 16.36
C ILE A 30 29.26 -22.33 17.85
N SER A 31 29.80 -21.41 18.64
CA SER A 31 30.01 -21.59 20.08
C SER A 31 29.76 -20.28 20.85
N GLY A 32 29.39 -20.41 22.14
CA GLY A 32 29.04 -19.26 22.98
C GLY A 32 27.84 -18.47 22.43
N ALA A 33 26.92 -19.17 21.76
CA ALA A 33 25.83 -18.59 20.98
C ALA A 33 24.47 -18.77 21.66
N SER A 34 23.46 -18.04 21.17
CA SER A 34 22.08 -18.23 21.60
C SER A 34 21.46 -19.50 20.99
N ALA A 35 20.32 -19.94 21.52
CA ALA A 35 19.64 -21.13 21.01
C ALA A 35 19.18 -20.95 19.56
N SER A 36 18.73 -19.73 19.22
CA SER A 36 18.33 -19.33 17.88
C SER A 36 19.52 -19.35 16.92
N GLU A 37 20.65 -18.77 17.29
CA GLU A 37 21.88 -18.83 16.49
C GLU A 37 22.35 -20.28 16.26
N VAL A 38 22.25 -21.13 17.29
CA VAL A 38 22.52 -22.58 17.20
C VAL A 38 21.57 -23.25 16.21
N PHE A 39 20.27 -22.95 16.28
CA PHE A 39 19.27 -23.48 15.37
C PHE A 39 19.54 -23.04 13.92
N VAL A 40 19.78 -21.75 13.69
CA VAL A 40 20.13 -21.19 12.37
C VAL A 40 21.35 -21.90 11.80
N THR A 41 22.43 -22.02 12.58
CA THR A 41 23.65 -22.71 12.17
C THR A 41 23.37 -24.15 11.76
N LYS A 42 22.58 -24.88 12.55
CA LYS A 42 22.20 -26.26 12.26
C LYS A 42 21.39 -26.38 10.97
N MET A 43 20.46 -25.45 10.70
CA MET A 43 19.65 -25.49 9.47
C MET A 43 20.48 -25.19 8.23
N LEU A 44 21.42 -24.25 8.30
CA LEU A 44 22.36 -23.97 7.21
C LEU A 44 23.26 -25.19 6.93
N ASP A 45 23.75 -25.85 7.97
CA ASP A 45 24.57 -27.06 7.86
C ASP A 45 23.80 -28.23 7.25
N GLU A 46 22.54 -28.42 7.65
CA GLU A 46 21.66 -29.45 7.10
C GLU A 46 21.46 -29.27 5.60
N VAL A 47 21.24 -28.04 5.13
CA VAL A 47 21.09 -27.74 3.69
C VAL A 47 22.36 -28.11 2.91
N VAL A 48 23.53 -27.66 3.37
CA VAL A 48 24.80 -27.96 2.71
C VAL A 48 25.10 -29.46 2.75
N SER A 49 24.85 -30.12 3.88
CA SER A 49 25.00 -31.56 4.03
C SER A 49 24.09 -32.34 3.08
N TYR A 50 22.84 -31.90 2.94
CA TYR A 50 21.87 -32.49 2.04
C TYR A 50 22.30 -32.32 0.58
N GLU A 51 22.71 -31.11 0.16
CA GLU A 51 23.17 -30.88 -1.22
C GLU A 51 24.42 -31.69 -1.54
N ALA A 52 25.40 -31.73 -0.63
CA ALA A 52 26.64 -32.47 -0.82
C ALA A 52 26.37 -33.97 -0.96
N LYS A 53 25.46 -34.52 -0.15
CA LYS A 53 25.14 -35.95 -0.14
C LYS A 53 24.30 -36.39 -1.34
N ASN A 54 23.34 -35.57 -1.77
CA ASN A 54 22.36 -35.98 -2.80
C ASN A 54 22.71 -35.49 -4.20
N TYR A 55 23.48 -34.40 -4.33
CA TYR A 55 23.74 -33.74 -5.61
C TYR A 55 25.23 -33.47 -5.87
N GLU A 56 26.13 -33.91 -4.98
CA GLU A 56 27.57 -33.64 -5.05
C GLU A 56 27.88 -32.14 -5.22
N SER A 57 26.96 -31.29 -4.76
CA SER A 57 26.99 -29.85 -4.93
C SER A 57 27.16 -29.18 -3.59
N ARG A 58 27.83 -28.02 -3.61
CA ARG A 58 27.99 -27.16 -2.44
C ARG A 58 27.79 -25.73 -2.91
N ARG A 59 26.80 -25.04 -2.36
CA ARG A 59 26.47 -23.65 -2.71
C ARG A 59 26.57 -22.76 -1.47
N PRO A 60 26.86 -21.46 -1.63
CA PRO A 60 26.73 -20.52 -0.53
C PRO A 60 25.30 -20.56 0.01
N VAL A 61 25.17 -20.51 1.33
CA VAL A 61 23.88 -20.53 2.02
C VAL A 61 23.71 -19.31 2.91
N SER A 62 22.46 -18.97 3.17
CA SER A 62 22.07 -17.88 4.06
C SER A 62 20.70 -18.16 4.64
N ILE A 63 20.35 -17.42 5.69
CA ILE A 63 19.00 -17.33 6.22
C ILE A 63 18.45 -15.93 5.91
N SER A 64 17.17 -15.84 5.50
CA SER A 64 16.51 -14.54 5.37
C SER A 64 16.33 -13.94 6.75
N SER A 65 16.69 -12.66 6.91
CA SER A 65 16.50 -11.87 8.11
C SER A 65 15.87 -10.50 7.77
N TRP A 66 15.44 -9.77 8.80
CA TRP A 66 14.97 -8.38 8.71
C TRP A 66 15.83 -7.49 9.62
N PRO A 67 15.83 -6.16 9.39
CA PRO A 67 16.51 -5.21 10.26
C PRO A 67 16.16 -5.38 11.74
N THR A 68 14.94 -5.85 12.05
CA THR A 68 14.48 -6.07 13.43
C THR A 68 15.25 -7.16 14.20
N LEU A 69 16.07 -7.95 13.51
CA LEU A 69 16.92 -8.98 14.09
C LEU A 69 18.40 -8.76 13.77
N ASP A 70 18.74 -7.61 13.22
CA ASP A 70 20.12 -7.30 12.88
C ASP A 70 20.98 -7.11 14.15
N PRO A 71 22.30 -7.30 14.06
CA PRO A 71 23.18 -7.25 15.24
C PRO A 71 23.67 -5.84 15.58
N LEU A 72 23.13 -4.80 14.93
CA LEU A 72 23.51 -3.41 15.18
C LEU A 72 22.81 -2.91 16.45
N ASN A 73 23.11 -1.67 16.84
CA ASN A 73 22.54 -1.05 18.03
C ASN A 73 21.72 0.17 17.61
N HIS A 74 20.41 0.14 17.88
CA HIS A 74 19.48 1.18 17.46
C HIS A 74 18.92 1.98 18.66
N PRO A 75 19.64 2.99 19.17
CA PRO A 75 19.24 3.72 20.37
C PRO A 75 17.94 4.54 20.21
N THR A 76 17.44 4.70 18.98
CA THR A 76 16.16 5.34 18.71
C THR A 76 14.97 4.38 18.81
N GLU A 77 15.20 3.07 18.82
CA GLU A 77 14.13 2.08 18.97
C GLU A 77 13.77 1.89 20.44
N ILE A 78 12.84 2.71 20.92
CA ILE A 78 12.48 2.78 22.36
C ILE A 78 11.00 2.49 22.64
N TYR A 79 10.17 2.41 21.60
CA TYR A 79 8.71 2.30 21.74
C TYR A 79 8.15 0.95 21.33
N THR A 80 8.93 0.17 20.58
CA THR A 80 8.51 -1.13 20.07
C THR A 80 9.46 -2.22 20.55
N ASP A 81 9.09 -3.47 20.28
CA ASP A 81 9.88 -4.66 20.51
C ASP A 81 10.61 -5.13 19.23
N GLU A 82 10.76 -4.22 18.26
CA GLU A 82 11.37 -4.49 16.95
C GLU A 82 12.90 -4.60 17.01
N ASP A 83 13.56 -4.28 18.13
CA ASP A 83 15.02 -4.45 18.34
C ASP A 83 15.31 -5.17 19.68
N ASN A 84 14.40 -6.08 20.10
CA ASN A 84 14.51 -6.75 21.40
C ASN A 84 15.38 -8.02 21.40
N ALA A 85 15.71 -8.52 20.21
CA ALA A 85 16.47 -9.74 20.00
C ALA A 85 17.26 -9.64 18.70
N SER A 86 18.36 -10.37 18.58
CA SER A 86 19.16 -10.43 17.37
C SER A 86 19.83 -11.78 17.23
N PHE A 87 20.26 -12.11 16.00
CA PHE A 87 21.16 -13.22 15.77
C PHE A 87 22.19 -12.83 14.71
N ASP A 88 23.44 -13.26 14.88
CA ASP A 88 24.51 -12.86 13.96
C ASP A 88 25.16 -14.05 13.27
N ILE A 89 24.82 -14.23 11.98
CA ILE A 89 25.42 -15.29 11.18
C ILE A 89 26.91 -15.07 10.90
N TYR A 90 27.46 -13.87 11.13
CA TYR A 90 28.89 -13.60 10.98
C TYR A 90 29.72 -14.38 12.01
N ARG A 91 29.09 -14.81 13.10
CA ARG A 91 29.71 -15.64 14.14
C ARG A 91 29.84 -17.11 13.77
N ILE A 92 29.23 -17.55 12.66
CA ILE A 92 29.27 -18.94 12.22
C ILE A 92 30.62 -19.23 11.56
N GLU A 93 31.30 -20.25 12.07
CA GLU A 93 32.58 -20.71 11.54
C GLU A 93 32.37 -21.80 10.49
N GLY A 94 32.94 -21.60 9.30
CA GLY A 94 33.04 -22.63 8.26
C GLY A 94 34.28 -23.52 8.47
N LYS A 95 34.12 -24.84 8.40
CA LYS A 95 35.21 -25.81 8.54
C LYS A 95 36.15 -25.85 7.33
N ASP A 96 35.67 -25.48 6.15
CA ASP A 96 36.45 -25.27 4.95
C ASP A 96 35.83 -24.15 4.06
N GLN A 97 36.47 -23.83 2.92
CA GLN A 97 35.96 -22.81 1.99
C GLN A 97 35.04 -23.35 0.89
N GLN A 98 34.56 -24.60 0.98
CA GLN A 98 33.81 -25.24 -0.10
C GLN A 98 32.33 -24.84 -0.15
N ALA A 99 31.74 -24.42 0.99
CA ALA A 99 30.45 -23.74 1.06
C ALA A 99 30.55 -22.55 2.02
N GLY A 100 30.33 -21.34 1.50
CA GLY A 100 30.38 -20.10 2.27
C GLY A 100 29.03 -19.65 2.81
N ILE A 101 29.06 -18.63 3.66
CA ILE A 101 27.87 -17.93 4.15
C ILE A 101 27.85 -16.53 3.56
N PHE A 102 26.66 -16.02 3.29
CA PHE A 102 26.41 -14.61 3.01
C PHE A 102 25.28 -14.09 3.90
N ALA A 103 25.29 -12.82 4.26
CA ALA A 103 24.19 -12.16 4.96
C ALA A 103 23.06 -11.84 3.97
N CYS A 104 21.81 -12.05 4.39
CA CYS A 104 20.64 -11.78 3.56
C CYS A 104 19.58 -11.05 4.39
N TYR A 105 19.32 -9.79 4.05
CA TYR A 105 18.33 -8.97 4.74
C TYR A 105 17.29 -8.45 3.76
N HIS A 106 16.02 -8.62 4.07
CA HIS A 106 14.96 -7.86 3.41
C HIS A 106 14.94 -6.48 4.07
N ALA A 107 15.43 -5.47 3.38
CA ALA A 107 15.69 -4.15 3.98
C ALA A 107 14.94 -3.08 3.20
N TYR A 108 13.93 -2.50 3.83
CA TYR A 108 13.11 -1.44 3.26
C TYR A 108 13.48 -0.08 3.86
N PRO A 109 13.36 1.03 3.10
CA PRO A 109 13.77 2.36 3.56
C PRO A 109 12.84 2.97 4.62
N TYR A 110 11.61 2.47 4.75
CA TYR A 110 10.55 3.03 5.58
C TYR A 110 10.32 2.26 6.89
N TYR A 111 10.93 1.08 7.09
CA TYR A 111 10.71 0.27 8.28
C TYR A 111 11.94 -0.61 8.55
N PRO A 112 12.35 -0.79 9.82
CA PRO A 112 11.77 -0.21 11.03
C PRO A 112 12.05 1.29 11.18
N ASN A 113 11.42 1.90 12.19
CA ASN A 113 11.50 3.35 12.38
C ASN A 113 12.94 3.85 12.58
N PHE A 114 13.82 3.06 13.21
CA PHE A 114 15.22 3.43 13.38
C PHE A 114 15.93 3.73 12.05
N ILE A 115 15.55 3.13 10.92
CA ILE A 115 16.15 3.43 9.60
C ILE A 115 15.88 4.88 9.22
N SER A 116 14.72 5.41 9.54
CA SER A 116 14.35 6.80 9.26
C SER A 116 14.69 7.76 10.39
N GLN A 117 14.81 7.29 11.63
CA GLN A 117 14.91 8.16 12.82
C GLN A 117 16.33 8.30 13.35
N GLN A 118 17.21 7.33 13.13
CA GLN A 118 18.54 7.36 13.72
C GLN A 118 19.37 8.51 13.13
N PRO A 119 19.86 9.47 13.95
CA PRO A 119 20.55 10.65 13.43
C PRO A 119 21.81 10.34 12.62
N SER A 120 22.51 9.22 12.94
CA SER A 120 23.68 8.79 12.17
C SER A 120 23.32 8.38 10.75
N TYR A 121 22.13 7.80 10.54
CA TYR A 121 21.66 7.42 9.21
C TYR A 121 21.17 8.64 8.43
N GLN A 122 20.46 9.56 9.08
CA GLN A 122 19.98 10.81 8.45
C GLN A 122 21.10 11.74 7.94
N ALA A 123 22.34 11.53 8.39
CA ALA A 123 23.51 12.29 7.92
C ALA A 123 23.90 11.97 6.47
N TYR A 124 23.47 10.83 5.94
CA TYR A 124 23.78 10.38 4.57
C TYR A 124 22.92 11.10 3.53
N GLU A 125 23.49 11.24 2.33
CA GLU A 125 22.84 11.81 1.15
C GLU A 125 23.37 11.15 -0.14
N ASP A 126 22.58 11.25 -1.19
CA ASP A 126 22.96 10.97 -2.57
C ASP A 126 22.55 12.13 -3.49
N GLU A 127 22.69 11.95 -4.80
CA GLU A 127 22.36 13.00 -5.79
C GLU A 127 20.88 13.41 -5.79
N GLU A 128 19.99 12.59 -5.23
CA GLU A 128 18.56 12.87 -5.10
C GLU A 128 18.19 13.53 -3.76
N GLY A 129 19.13 13.60 -2.82
CA GLY A 129 19.00 14.30 -1.54
C GLY A 129 19.29 13.42 -0.34
N ARG A 130 18.64 13.74 0.79
CA ARG A 130 18.81 13.01 2.06
C ARG A 130 18.48 11.53 1.90
N ASN A 131 19.28 10.66 2.52
CA ASN A 131 19.15 9.22 2.34
C ASN A 131 19.59 8.42 3.57
N SER A 132 18.67 8.21 4.51
CA SER A 132 18.92 7.38 5.69
C SER A 132 19.00 5.88 5.38
N TYR A 133 18.37 5.43 4.29
CA TYR A 133 18.49 4.03 3.85
C TYR A 133 19.93 3.68 3.48
N LEU A 134 20.63 4.55 2.75
CA LEU A 134 22.05 4.40 2.47
C LEU A 134 22.88 4.36 3.76
N GLY A 135 22.54 5.19 4.75
CA GLY A 135 23.20 5.18 6.05
C GLY A 135 23.06 3.84 6.78
N TYR A 136 21.84 3.29 6.82
CA TYR A 136 21.57 1.96 7.39
C TYR A 136 22.33 0.86 6.64
N LEU A 137 22.25 0.83 5.31
CA LEU A 137 22.94 -0.18 4.51
C LEU A 137 24.47 -0.14 4.67
N THR A 138 25.04 1.05 4.86
CA THR A 138 26.48 1.21 5.11
C THR A 138 26.88 0.60 6.45
N ASP A 139 26.13 0.89 7.51
CA ASP A 139 26.37 0.34 8.86
C ASP A 139 26.24 -1.19 8.88
N LEU A 140 25.17 -1.71 8.25
CA LEU A 140 24.97 -3.15 8.10
C LEU A 140 26.10 -3.79 7.28
N LYS A 141 26.56 -3.13 6.22
CA LYS A 141 27.66 -3.67 5.40
C LYS A 141 29.00 -3.66 6.12
N ASP A 142 29.27 -2.64 6.94
CA ASP A 142 30.46 -2.53 7.78
C ASP A 142 30.54 -3.68 8.79
N HIS A 143 29.42 -4.00 9.45
CA HIS A 143 29.32 -5.17 10.35
C HIS A 143 29.64 -6.47 9.60
N TYR A 144 29.05 -6.68 8.42
CA TYR A 144 29.28 -7.86 7.58
C TYR A 144 30.49 -7.73 6.64
N SER A 145 31.50 -6.92 6.94
CA SER A 145 32.63 -6.64 6.02
C SER A 145 33.40 -7.89 5.57
N GLY A 146 33.42 -8.96 6.36
CA GLY A 146 34.09 -10.23 6.03
C GLY A 146 33.29 -11.21 5.17
N ILE A 147 32.01 -10.97 4.89
CA ILE A 147 31.17 -11.84 4.05
C ILE A 147 30.33 -11.01 3.05
N PRO A 148 29.79 -11.60 1.97
CA PRO A 148 28.84 -10.90 1.10
C PRO A 148 27.56 -10.53 1.88
N LEU A 149 27.04 -9.33 1.65
CA LEU A 149 25.72 -8.90 2.15
C LEU A 149 24.79 -8.71 0.94
N VAL A 150 23.71 -9.48 0.89
CA VAL A 150 22.69 -9.42 -0.15
C VAL A 150 21.42 -8.82 0.45
N ILE A 151 20.82 -7.86 -0.24
CA ILE A 151 19.49 -7.35 0.14
C ILE A 151 18.43 -8.24 -0.50
N GLY A 152 17.90 -9.17 0.30
CA GLY A 152 16.98 -10.22 -0.12
C GLY A 152 15.67 -9.70 -0.69
N GLU A 153 15.18 -8.57 -0.17
CA GLU A 153 14.03 -7.83 -0.68
C GLU A 153 14.24 -6.33 -0.46
N PHE A 154 13.91 -5.53 -1.48
CA PHE A 154 13.81 -4.07 -1.39
C PHE A 154 12.79 -3.55 -2.41
N GLY A 155 12.22 -2.37 -2.19
CA GLY A 155 11.31 -1.75 -3.15
C GLY A 155 10.26 -0.86 -2.49
N VAL A 156 9.59 -0.05 -3.30
CA VAL A 156 8.37 0.68 -2.92
C VAL A 156 7.20 0.24 -3.83
N PRO A 157 5.94 0.37 -3.38
CA PRO A 157 4.77 0.06 -4.20
C PRO A 157 4.18 1.26 -4.94
N SER A 158 3.46 1.01 -6.03
CA SER A 158 2.74 2.01 -6.84
C SER A 158 1.28 2.23 -6.37
N SER A 159 1.05 2.39 -5.07
CA SER A 159 -0.29 2.52 -4.46
C SER A 159 -0.75 3.98 -4.32
N TRP A 160 -2.07 4.18 -4.22
CA TRP A 160 -2.69 5.50 -4.05
C TRP A 160 -2.56 6.07 -2.63
N THR A 161 -2.21 5.23 -1.67
CA THR A 161 -1.99 5.56 -0.26
C THR A 161 -0.59 5.11 0.14
N SER A 162 -0.06 5.68 1.22
CA SER A 162 1.21 5.27 1.83
C SER A 162 1.00 4.73 3.25
N ALA A 163 1.42 3.48 3.49
CA ALA A 163 1.30 2.82 4.78
C ALA A 163 2.37 3.22 5.79
N HIS A 164 3.44 3.87 5.35
CA HIS A 164 4.50 4.38 6.22
C HIS A 164 5.38 5.36 5.46
N GLN A 165 5.79 6.45 6.10
CA GLN A 165 6.72 7.41 5.50
C GLN A 165 8.18 7.01 5.80
N SER A 166 9.10 7.39 4.93
CA SER A 166 10.54 7.31 5.20
C SER A 166 11.17 8.70 5.22
N TYR A 167 12.29 8.82 5.93
CA TYR A 167 13.12 10.02 5.86
C TYR A 167 13.69 10.27 4.45
N SER A 168 13.87 9.21 3.68
CA SER A 168 14.54 9.24 2.38
C SER A 168 13.60 9.53 1.21
N ASN A 169 12.31 9.84 1.47
CA ASN A 169 11.28 9.97 0.43
C ASN A 169 11.20 8.71 -0.46
N MET A 170 11.31 7.54 0.15
CA MET A 170 11.06 6.22 -0.43
C MET A 170 10.05 5.52 0.49
N ASP A 171 8.81 5.97 0.44
CA ASP A 171 7.76 5.61 1.39
C ASP A 171 7.12 4.27 1.03
N HIS A 172 6.36 3.70 1.98
CA HIS A 172 5.59 2.48 1.77
C HIS A 172 4.30 2.74 0.98
N GLY A 173 4.44 3.33 -0.21
CA GLY A 173 3.35 3.67 -1.13
C GLY A 173 3.18 5.16 -1.34
N GLY A 174 2.06 5.54 -1.95
CA GLY A 174 1.73 6.93 -2.31
C GLY A 174 2.32 7.36 -3.66
N TYR A 175 2.69 6.40 -4.50
CA TYR A 175 3.45 6.63 -5.73
C TYR A 175 2.72 6.17 -6.98
N SER A 176 3.00 6.86 -8.09
CA SER A 176 2.69 6.34 -9.43
C SER A 176 3.60 5.15 -9.78
N GLU A 177 3.27 4.42 -10.84
CA GLU A 177 4.14 3.36 -11.36
C GLU A 177 5.47 3.94 -11.86
N GLU A 178 5.48 5.19 -12.34
CA GLU A 178 6.72 5.89 -12.72
C GLU A 178 7.61 6.14 -11.52
N GLN A 179 7.06 6.78 -10.48
CA GLN A 179 7.76 7.07 -9.23
C GLN A 179 8.25 5.80 -8.53
N GLN A 180 7.49 4.71 -8.63
CA GLN A 180 7.91 3.40 -8.16
C GLN A 180 9.23 2.96 -8.81
N GLY A 181 9.31 3.05 -10.14
CA GLY A 181 10.51 2.67 -10.89
C GLY A 181 11.73 3.52 -10.53
N GLU A 182 11.54 4.84 -10.41
CA GLU A 182 12.59 5.79 -10.04
C GLU A 182 13.19 5.45 -8.67
N LYS A 183 12.34 5.30 -7.65
CA LYS A 183 12.77 4.99 -6.27
C LYS A 183 13.39 3.61 -6.16
N ASN A 184 12.86 2.64 -6.89
CA ASN A 184 13.45 1.31 -6.98
C ASN A 184 14.86 1.34 -7.59
N MET A 185 15.10 2.17 -8.60
CA MET A 185 16.44 2.36 -9.14
C MET A 185 17.36 3.10 -8.16
N ARG A 186 16.87 4.11 -7.45
CA ARG A 186 17.62 4.79 -6.38
C ARG A 186 18.10 3.81 -5.32
N MET A 187 17.21 2.95 -4.81
CA MET A 187 17.57 1.90 -3.84
C MET A 187 18.61 0.92 -4.40
N MET A 188 18.46 0.49 -5.66
CA MET A 188 19.45 -0.38 -6.30
C MET A 188 20.83 0.29 -6.35
N HIS A 189 20.91 1.58 -6.67
CA HIS A 189 22.15 2.34 -6.59
C HIS A 189 22.68 2.44 -5.16
N ASN A 190 21.83 2.65 -4.15
CA ASN A 190 22.25 2.70 -2.74
C ASN A 190 22.85 1.37 -2.27
N ILE A 191 22.26 0.24 -2.67
CA ILE A 191 22.78 -1.11 -2.38
C ILE A 191 24.20 -1.27 -2.93
N PHE A 192 24.45 -0.85 -4.17
CA PHE A 192 25.80 -0.91 -4.75
C PHE A 192 26.76 0.10 -4.11
N THR A 193 26.32 1.33 -3.84
CA THR A 193 27.12 2.37 -3.19
C THR A 193 27.56 1.95 -1.78
N ALA A 194 26.69 1.30 -1.01
CA ALA A 194 27.02 0.75 0.30
C ALA A 194 28.04 -0.40 0.23
N GLY A 195 28.30 -0.97 -0.95
CA GLY A 195 29.19 -2.12 -1.12
C GLY A 195 28.52 -3.48 -0.84
N CYS A 196 27.19 -3.54 -0.88
CA CYS A 196 26.46 -4.81 -0.83
C CYS A 196 26.71 -5.62 -2.12
N ALA A 197 26.56 -6.94 -2.02
CA ALA A 197 26.76 -7.88 -3.12
C ALA A 197 25.63 -7.86 -4.17
N GLY A 198 24.51 -7.18 -3.87
CA GLY A 198 23.36 -7.01 -4.76
C GLY A 198 22.06 -7.06 -3.98
N GLY A 199 20.92 -7.02 -4.69
CA GLY A 199 19.63 -7.23 -4.07
C GLY A 199 18.53 -7.66 -5.04
N PHE A 200 17.43 -8.18 -4.51
CA PHE A 200 16.27 -8.58 -5.28
C PHE A 200 15.13 -7.59 -5.07
N MET A 201 14.65 -7.01 -6.17
CA MET A 201 13.56 -6.05 -6.15
C MET A 201 12.23 -6.76 -5.92
N PHE A 202 11.55 -6.40 -4.85
CA PHE A 202 10.21 -6.88 -4.53
C PHE A 202 9.18 -6.01 -5.28
N SER A 203 8.38 -6.54 -6.22
CA SER A 203 8.28 -7.93 -6.66
C SER A 203 8.05 -8.05 -8.18
N TRP A 204 8.04 -9.28 -8.70
CA TRP A 204 7.79 -9.51 -10.13
C TRP A 204 6.38 -9.09 -10.57
N MET A 205 5.36 -9.41 -9.77
CA MET A 205 3.95 -9.15 -10.09
C MET A 205 3.15 -8.69 -8.88
N ASP A 206 2.07 -7.94 -9.13
CA ASP A 206 1.14 -7.52 -8.07
C ASP A 206 0.48 -8.72 -7.41
N GLU A 207 0.30 -8.64 -6.08
CA GLU A 207 -0.23 -9.72 -5.25
C GLU A 207 -1.54 -9.29 -4.57
N TRP A 208 -2.66 -9.35 -5.30
CA TRP A 208 -3.97 -8.84 -4.83
C TRP A 208 -4.52 -9.48 -3.56
N PHE A 209 -3.99 -10.62 -3.14
CA PHE A 209 -4.44 -11.30 -1.92
C PHE A 209 -3.83 -10.71 -0.64
N LYS A 210 -2.74 -9.94 -0.74
CA LYS A 210 -2.01 -9.42 0.42
C LYS A 210 -2.76 -8.26 1.09
N PRO A 211 -2.97 -8.33 2.41
CA PRO A 211 -3.52 -7.20 3.15
C PRO A 211 -2.42 -6.22 3.55
N THR A 212 -2.73 -4.93 3.62
CA THR A 212 -1.89 -3.93 4.30
C THR A 212 -2.62 -3.41 5.53
N TRP A 213 -1.93 -3.26 6.67
CA TRP A 213 -2.53 -2.78 7.91
C TRP A 213 -3.29 -1.46 7.75
N LEU A 214 -2.81 -0.56 6.89
CA LEU A 214 -3.41 0.74 6.61
C LEU A 214 -4.89 0.64 6.18
N VAL A 215 -5.23 -0.36 5.36
CA VAL A 215 -6.56 -0.49 4.72
C VAL A 215 -7.21 -1.86 4.94
N ALA A 216 -6.61 -2.73 5.75
CA ALA A 216 -7.15 -4.07 6.04
C ALA A 216 -8.57 -4.04 6.63
N TYR A 217 -8.94 -2.95 7.32
CA TYR A 217 -10.29 -2.73 7.85
C TYR A 217 -11.27 -2.16 6.82
N LEU A 218 -10.81 -1.80 5.62
CA LEU A 218 -11.62 -1.32 4.50
C LEU A 218 -11.76 -2.35 3.38
N GLU A 219 -11.23 -3.57 3.57
CA GLU A 219 -11.33 -4.64 2.58
C GLU A 219 -11.73 -5.97 3.23
N ALA A 220 -12.63 -6.70 2.58
CA ALA A 220 -13.00 -8.03 3.00
C ALA A 220 -11.86 -9.01 2.83
N TYR A 221 -11.76 -9.99 3.74
CA TYR A 221 -11.14 -11.27 3.40
C TYR A 221 -12.07 -12.09 2.49
N GLY A 222 -13.35 -12.07 2.81
CA GLY A 222 -14.38 -12.91 2.21
C GLY A 222 -15.73 -12.70 2.90
N PHE A 223 -16.71 -13.53 2.56
CA PHE A 223 -18.00 -13.59 3.25
C PHE A 223 -18.32 -15.02 3.72
N MET A 224 -19.17 -15.11 4.75
CA MET A 224 -19.64 -16.41 5.26
C MET A 224 -20.84 -16.91 4.45
N SER A 225 -20.71 -18.11 3.88
CA SER A 225 -21.83 -18.88 3.34
C SER A 225 -22.06 -20.10 4.23
N GLY A 226 -23.05 -20.00 5.13
CA GLY A 226 -23.22 -20.96 6.22
C GLY A 226 -22.01 -20.95 7.16
N SER A 227 -21.32 -22.10 7.28
CA SER A 227 -20.09 -22.24 8.07
C SER A 227 -18.80 -22.16 7.24
N VAL A 228 -18.90 -21.81 5.96
CA VAL A 228 -17.77 -21.75 5.03
C VAL A 228 -17.43 -20.29 4.74
N MET A 229 -16.17 -19.91 4.94
CA MET A 229 -15.63 -18.63 4.50
C MET A 229 -15.30 -18.74 3.01
N ILE A 230 -15.90 -17.88 2.18
CA ILE A 230 -15.61 -17.76 0.75
C ILE A 230 -14.70 -16.54 0.56
N PRO A 231 -13.41 -16.71 0.23
CA PRO A 231 -12.50 -15.59 0.02
C PRO A 231 -12.87 -14.80 -1.22
N THR A 232 -12.96 -13.47 -1.10
CA THR A 232 -13.30 -12.55 -2.19
C THR A 232 -12.24 -11.48 -2.43
N ARG A 233 -11.27 -11.30 -1.52
CA ARG A 233 -10.22 -10.28 -1.65
C ARG A 233 -9.50 -10.34 -2.99
N GLN A 234 -9.17 -11.55 -3.44
CA GLN A 234 -8.46 -11.78 -4.70
C GLN A 234 -9.29 -11.47 -5.96
N LEU A 235 -10.59 -11.16 -5.82
CA LEU A 235 -11.49 -10.90 -6.94
C LEU A 235 -11.44 -9.46 -7.45
N TRP A 236 -10.79 -8.56 -6.71
CA TRP A 236 -10.70 -7.15 -7.02
C TRP A 236 -9.33 -6.60 -6.58
N HIS A 237 -8.87 -5.51 -7.21
CA HIS A 237 -7.56 -4.94 -6.94
C HIS A 237 -7.70 -3.68 -6.07
N ASN A 238 -7.22 -3.74 -4.83
CA ASN A 238 -7.20 -2.60 -3.95
C ASN A 238 -5.99 -1.69 -4.26
N LEU A 239 -6.21 -0.67 -5.10
CA LEU A 239 -5.18 0.33 -5.44
C LEU A 239 -4.71 1.16 -4.23
N ALA A 240 -5.47 1.16 -3.13
CA ALA A 240 -5.14 1.83 -1.86
C ALA A 240 -4.40 0.89 -0.88
N SER A 241 -4.04 -0.33 -1.26
CA SER A 241 -3.21 -1.24 -0.46
C SER A 241 -1.78 -1.28 -1.03
N PRO A 242 -0.78 -0.71 -0.34
CA PRO A 242 0.63 -0.82 -0.73
C PRO A 242 1.07 -2.26 -1.06
N GLU A 243 0.68 -3.24 -0.23
CA GLU A 243 1.07 -4.65 -0.38
C GLU A 243 0.55 -5.31 -1.67
N GLN A 244 -0.53 -4.80 -2.24
CA GLN A 244 -1.09 -5.30 -3.51
C GLN A 244 -0.47 -4.64 -4.75
N ASN A 245 0.50 -3.73 -4.59
CA ASN A 245 0.97 -2.83 -5.67
C ASN A 245 2.51 -2.81 -5.86
N PHE A 246 3.24 -3.81 -5.37
CA PHE A 246 4.71 -3.89 -5.52
C PHE A 246 5.20 -4.36 -6.89
N GLY A 247 4.37 -5.08 -7.64
CA GLY A 247 4.81 -5.77 -8.85
C GLY A 247 5.31 -4.84 -9.94
N LEU A 248 6.31 -5.27 -10.70
CA LEU A 248 6.66 -4.67 -12.00
C LEU A 248 5.64 -5.06 -13.09
N ILE A 249 4.94 -6.18 -12.90
CA ILE A 249 3.83 -6.61 -13.73
C ILE A 249 2.52 -6.44 -12.95
N GLY A 250 1.58 -5.67 -13.51
CA GLY A 250 0.21 -5.57 -13.00
C GLY A 250 -0.76 -6.42 -13.82
N PHE A 251 -2.01 -6.54 -13.36
CA PHE A 251 -3.08 -7.20 -14.11
C PHE A 251 -4.20 -6.20 -14.37
N ARG A 252 -4.59 -6.02 -15.64
CA ARG A 252 -5.64 -5.07 -16.03
C ARG A 252 -6.82 -5.82 -16.60
N GLN A 253 -8.03 -5.43 -16.21
CA GLN A 253 -9.25 -6.01 -16.76
C GLN A 253 -9.34 -5.71 -18.27
N THR A 254 -9.60 -6.75 -19.06
CA THR A 254 -9.56 -6.72 -20.53
C THR A 254 -10.69 -5.90 -21.16
N ALA A 255 -11.84 -5.86 -20.50
CA ALA A 255 -13.00 -5.11 -20.93
C ALA A 255 -13.84 -4.73 -19.71
N THR A 256 -14.41 -3.54 -19.76
CA THR A 256 -15.42 -3.07 -18.81
C THR A 256 -16.78 -3.04 -19.50
N ASP A 257 -17.85 -3.13 -18.72
CA ASP A 257 -19.18 -2.98 -19.26
C ASP A 257 -19.37 -1.59 -19.87
N PRO A 258 -20.26 -1.44 -20.88
CA PRO A 258 -20.58 -0.14 -21.42
C PRO A 258 -21.02 0.83 -20.33
N PHE A 259 -20.64 2.10 -20.48
CA PHE A 259 -21.10 3.13 -19.56
C PHE A 259 -22.63 3.22 -19.53
N THR A 260 -23.18 3.23 -18.32
CA THR A 260 -24.60 3.39 -18.05
C THR A 260 -24.89 4.85 -17.71
N GLY A 261 -25.72 5.50 -18.52
CA GLY A 261 -26.14 6.89 -18.30
C GLY A 261 -27.11 7.03 -17.13
N PHE A 262 -26.89 8.03 -16.28
CA PHE A 262 -27.83 8.41 -15.24
C PHE A 262 -28.99 9.22 -15.83
N LEU A 263 -30.21 8.96 -15.36
CA LEU A 263 -31.31 9.90 -15.52
C LEU A 263 -31.14 11.03 -14.50
N THR A 264 -31.34 12.29 -14.90
CA THR A 264 -31.12 13.45 -14.01
C THR A 264 -32.40 14.27 -13.81
N ASP A 265 -32.49 14.93 -12.65
CA ASP A 265 -33.60 15.83 -12.29
C ASP A 265 -33.61 17.15 -13.07
N ASN A 266 -32.49 17.51 -13.69
CA ASN A 266 -32.31 18.71 -14.50
C ASN A 266 -31.60 18.41 -15.84
N PRO A 267 -32.27 17.74 -16.78
CA PRO A 267 -31.68 17.34 -18.06
C PRO A 267 -31.36 18.54 -18.97
N SER A 268 -32.00 19.69 -18.76
CA SER A 268 -31.72 20.94 -19.48
C SER A 268 -30.64 21.79 -18.82
N GLY A 269 -30.06 21.32 -17.70
CA GLY A 269 -29.02 21.99 -16.94
C GLY A 269 -27.67 22.07 -17.67
N PRO A 270 -26.60 22.50 -16.98
CA PRO A 270 -25.29 22.74 -17.60
C PRO A 270 -24.56 21.46 -18.02
N LEU A 271 -25.06 20.29 -17.62
CA LEU A 271 -24.51 18.98 -17.97
C LEU A 271 -25.31 18.39 -19.13
N ASN A 272 -24.59 17.81 -20.09
CA ASN A 272 -25.15 17.05 -21.19
C ASN A 272 -25.38 15.59 -20.79
N LYS A 273 -24.41 15.00 -20.07
CA LYS A 273 -24.40 13.57 -19.74
C LYS A 273 -23.63 13.32 -18.45
N ILE A 274 -24.11 12.36 -17.66
CA ILE A 274 -23.34 11.72 -16.59
C ILE A 274 -23.55 10.22 -16.77
N GLU A 275 -22.47 9.45 -16.77
CA GLU A 275 -22.53 8.00 -16.93
C GLU A 275 -21.44 7.31 -16.12
N ALA A 276 -21.71 6.09 -15.68
CA ALA A 276 -20.83 5.27 -14.86
C ALA A 276 -20.53 3.92 -15.51
N THR A 277 -19.33 3.42 -15.26
CA THR A 277 -19.01 1.99 -15.36
C THR A 277 -18.05 1.63 -14.23
N HIS A 278 -17.62 0.38 -14.13
CA HIS A 278 -16.62 -0.04 -13.16
C HIS A 278 -15.65 -1.08 -13.75
N ASP A 279 -14.51 -1.23 -13.08
CA ASP A 279 -13.64 -2.39 -13.22
C ASP A 279 -13.38 -3.01 -11.85
N ASN A 280 -12.54 -4.05 -11.84
CA ASN A 280 -12.14 -4.73 -10.62
C ASN A 280 -11.35 -3.85 -9.62
N SER A 281 -11.03 -2.59 -9.92
CA SER A 281 -10.24 -1.71 -9.05
C SER A 281 -10.98 -0.43 -8.65
N SER A 282 -11.84 0.09 -9.52
CA SER A 282 -12.36 1.45 -9.43
C SER A 282 -13.78 1.61 -9.98
N LEU A 283 -14.51 2.55 -9.39
CA LEU A 283 -15.65 3.20 -10.06
C LEU A 283 -15.11 4.20 -11.10
N MET A 284 -15.71 4.22 -12.29
CA MET A 284 -15.39 5.19 -13.34
C MET A 284 -16.61 6.05 -13.70
N LEU A 285 -16.43 7.36 -13.80
CA LEU A 285 -17.45 8.30 -14.28
C LEU A 285 -16.98 9.05 -15.52
N HIS A 286 -17.88 9.21 -16.47
CA HIS A 286 -17.75 10.22 -17.52
C HIS A 286 -18.82 11.30 -17.33
N ILE A 287 -18.39 12.55 -17.36
CA ILE A 287 -19.28 13.71 -17.33
C ILE A 287 -19.01 14.54 -18.58
N GLU A 288 -20.08 14.92 -19.27
CA GLU A 288 -20.01 15.85 -20.39
C GLU A 288 -20.79 17.12 -20.05
N THR A 289 -20.14 18.27 -20.18
CA THR A 289 -20.76 19.59 -20.01
C THR A 289 -21.30 20.10 -21.35
N ARG A 290 -22.32 20.97 -21.31
CA ARG A 290 -22.88 21.59 -22.53
C ARG A 290 -21.96 22.61 -23.19
N GLN A 291 -21.05 23.17 -22.42
CA GLN A 291 -20.06 24.13 -22.87
C GLN A 291 -18.68 23.64 -22.44
N ASN A 292 -17.64 24.09 -23.14
CA ASN A 292 -16.27 23.80 -22.75
C ASN A 292 -15.99 24.28 -21.32
N ILE A 293 -15.18 23.47 -20.64
CA ILE A 293 -14.60 23.76 -19.34
C ILE A 293 -13.39 24.66 -19.58
N ASN A 294 -13.28 25.71 -18.78
CA ASN A 294 -12.13 26.60 -18.81
C ASN A 294 -11.29 26.42 -17.54
N PRO A 295 -9.97 26.65 -17.61
CA PRO A 295 -9.16 26.79 -16.40
C PRO A 295 -9.78 27.83 -15.45
N GLY A 296 -9.88 27.47 -14.16
CA GLY A 296 -10.54 28.25 -13.11
C GLY A 296 -12.01 27.90 -12.88
N ASP A 297 -12.66 27.15 -13.78
CA ASP A 297 -13.99 26.59 -13.50
C ASP A 297 -13.93 25.66 -12.27
N THR A 298 -15.02 25.61 -11.50
CA THR A 298 -15.13 24.74 -10.33
C THR A 298 -16.29 23.77 -10.48
N MET A 299 -16.09 22.54 -10.00
CA MET A 299 -17.10 21.48 -9.99
C MET A 299 -17.00 20.71 -8.67
N MET A 300 -18.15 20.38 -8.09
CA MET A 300 -18.23 19.46 -6.95
C MET A 300 -19.12 18.28 -7.33
N ILE A 301 -18.65 17.06 -7.06
CA ILE A 301 -19.34 15.82 -7.40
C ILE A 301 -19.52 15.04 -6.10
N ALA A 302 -20.76 14.93 -5.64
CA ALA A 302 -21.11 14.19 -4.45
C ALA A 302 -21.55 12.76 -4.81
N PHE A 303 -21.09 11.79 -4.02
CA PHE A 303 -21.37 10.37 -4.20
C PHE A 303 -22.20 9.87 -3.02
N ASP A 304 -23.36 9.34 -3.36
CA ASP A 304 -24.24 8.57 -2.48
C ASP A 304 -23.97 7.10 -2.76
N THR A 305 -23.32 6.40 -1.84
CA THR A 305 -22.90 5.01 -2.03
C THR A 305 -23.82 4.01 -1.35
N TYR A 306 -24.80 4.45 -0.55
CA TYR A 306 -25.64 3.54 0.23
C TYR A 306 -27.10 3.97 0.41
N LEU A 307 -27.37 5.02 1.19
CA LEU A 307 -28.73 5.41 1.58
C LEU A 307 -29.01 6.85 1.16
N GLY A 308 -29.67 7.07 0.03
CA GLY A 308 -29.82 8.43 -0.53
C GLY A 308 -30.63 9.44 0.29
N ASN A 309 -31.25 9.00 1.38
CA ASN A 309 -31.91 9.86 2.36
C ASN A 309 -31.10 10.07 3.64
N THR A 310 -29.88 9.56 3.74
CA THR A 310 -28.97 9.67 4.90
C THR A 310 -27.58 10.13 4.43
N GLY A 311 -26.87 10.93 5.22
CA GLY A 311 -25.61 11.57 4.83
C GLY A 311 -25.69 13.09 4.90
N GLU A 312 -24.88 13.77 4.08
CA GLU A 312 -24.86 15.23 3.98
C GLU A 312 -25.61 15.71 2.72
N SER A 313 -26.54 16.64 2.89
CA SER A 313 -27.26 17.30 1.79
C SER A 313 -26.69 18.68 1.43
N LYS A 314 -25.83 19.28 2.24
CA LYS A 314 -25.29 20.63 2.07
C LYS A 314 -23.87 20.58 1.50
N LEU A 315 -23.70 21.17 0.33
CA LEU A 315 -22.38 21.45 -0.22
C LEU A 315 -21.70 22.61 0.53
N PRO A 316 -20.35 22.73 0.50
CA PRO A 316 -19.63 23.81 1.17
C PRO A 316 -20.08 25.23 0.79
N ASN A 317 -20.68 25.41 -0.39
CA ASN A 317 -21.23 26.69 -0.85
C ASN A 317 -22.71 26.92 -0.45
N GLY A 318 -23.27 26.08 0.42
CA GLY A 318 -24.65 26.15 0.90
C GLY A 318 -25.72 25.61 -0.05
N LYS A 319 -25.36 25.10 -1.23
CA LYS A 319 -26.30 24.44 -2.14
C LYS A 319 -26.74 23.10 -1.58
N THR A 320 -27.99 22.72 -1.85
CA THR A 320 -28.58 21.48 -1.33
C THR A 320 -28.61 20.42 -2.43
N LEU A 321 -28.23 19.20 -2.08
CA LEU A 321 -28.26 18.00 -2.90
C LEU A 321 -29.62 17.30 -2.76
N SER A 322 -30.11 16.72 -3.85
CA SER A 322 -31.32 15.87 -3.80
C SER A 322 -31.01 14.50 -3.20
N ASN A 323 -29.84 13.93 -3.53
CA ASN A 323 -29.31 12.72 -2.91
C ASN A 323 -28.35 13.12 -1.80
N LYS A 324 -28.63 12.72 -0.56
CA LYS A 324 -27.64 12.87 0.52
C LYS A 324 -26.44 11.99 0.21
N SER A 325 -25.25 12.46 0.53
CA SER A 325 -24.01 11.83 0.06
C SER A 325 -23.00 11.67 1.17
N GLU A 326 -22.21 10.61 1.07
CA GLU A 326 -21.11 10.29 1.96
C GLU A 326 -19.79 10.93 1.55
N PHE A 327 -19.58 11.11 0.25
CA PHE A 327 -18.33 11.59 -0.32
C PHE A 327 -18.53 12.77 -1.26
N MET A 328 -17.50 13.58 -1.43
CA MET A 328 -17.50 14.70 -2.38
C MET A 328 -16.12 14.93 -2.99
N LEU A 329 -16.03 14.90 -4.31
CA LEU A 329 -14.86 15.30 -5.07
C LEU A 329 -15.00 16.76 -5.49
N SER A 330 -14.07 17.60 -5.05
CA SER A 330 -13.97 19.03 -5.41
C SER A 330 -12.87 19.24 -6.43
N ILE A 331 -13.20 19.90 -7.53
CA ILE A 331 -12.30 20.14 -8.66
C ILE A 331 -12.22 21.64 -8.94
N VAL A 332 -10.99 22.13 -9.10
CA VAL A 332 -10.69 23.42 -9.71
C VAL A 332 -9.93 23.15 -11.00
N PHE A 333 -10.57 23.32 -12.15
CA PHE A 333 -9.96 22.97 -13.44
C PHE A 333 -8.73 23.84 -13.72
N GLY A 334 -7.66 23.22 -14.21
CA GLY A 334 -6.35 23.88 -14.41
C GLY A 334 -5.41 23.81 -13.21
N GLN A 335 -5.86 23.27 -12.06
CA GLN A 335 -4.96 22.78 -11.01
C GLN A 335 -4.53 21.34 -11.30
N ASP A 336 -3.51 20.87 -10.57
CA ASP A 336 -2.97 19.52 -10.64
C ASP A 336 -3.60 18.56 -9.62
N THR A 337 -4.44 19.07 -8.72
CA THR A 337 -5.00 18.31 -7.60
C THR A 337 -6.51 18.56 -7.45
N ALA A 338 -7.28 17.48 -7.43
CA ALA A 338 -8.66 17.43 -6.95
C ALA A 338 -8.68 16.96 -5.48
N VAL A 339 -9.72 17.35 -4.73
CA VAL A 339 -9.81 17.04 -3.30
C VAL A 339 -11.01 16.14 -3.04
N HIS A 340 -10.76 14.92 -2.59
CA HIS A 340 -11.76 13.93 -2.19
C HIS A 340 -12.08 14.06 -0.71
N HIS A 341 -13.36 14.19 -0.42
CA HIS A 341 -13.88 14.40 0.92
C HIS A 341 -14.78 13.25 1.34
N VAL A 342 -14.90 13.09 2.65
CA VAL A 342 -15.83 12.20 3.34
C VAL A 342 -16.60 13.01 4.38
N THR A 343 -17.85 12.63 4.64
CA THR A 343 -18.62 13.20 5.76
C THR A 343 -17.93 12.90 7.09
N GLN A 344 -17.99 13.85 8.02
CA GLN A 344 -17.30 13.73 9.31
C GLN A 344 -17.70 12.47 10.10
N ALA A 345 -18.97 12.06 10.03
CA ALA A 345 -19.43 10.87 10.74
C ALA A 345 -18.93 9.57 10.11
N TYR A 346 -18.69 9.54 8.80
CA TYR A 346 -18.24 8.34 8.10
C TYR A 346 -16.71 8.27 7.97
N ASP A 347 -16.00 9.36 8.23
CA ASP A 347 -14.54 9.42 8.18
C ASP A 347 -13.88 8.30 9.02
N MET A 348 -13.05 7.50 8.36
CA MET A 348 -12.30 6.40 8.98
C MET A 348 -10.94 6.85 9.51
N ASN A 349 -10.55 8.11 9.29
CA ASN A 349 -9.28 8.64 9.75
C ASN A 349 -9.11 8.44 11.27
N GLY A 350 -8.05 7.75 11.67
CA GLY A 350 -7.74 7.47 13.08
C GLY A 350 -8.18 6.10 13.56
N LEU A 351 -8.96 5.33 12.78
CA LEU A 351 -9.07 3.90 13.00
C LEU A 351 -7.83 3.21 12.41
N THR A 352 -7.00 2.62 13.25
CA THR A 352 -5.81 1.87 12.83
C THR A 352 -5.77 0.51 13.51
N PRO A 353 -5.03 -0.49 12.99
CA PRO A 353 -4.92 -1.80 13.63
C PRO A 353 -4.14 -1.83 14.94
N ARG A 354 -3.59 -0.71 15.43
CA ARG A 354 -2.91 -0.64 16.73
C ARG A 354 -3.55 0.37 17.68
N PHE A 355 -4.20 1.39 17.14
CA PHE A 355 -4.73 2.53 17.87
C PHE A 355 -6.06 3.01 17.28
N ASN A 356 -6.96 3.47 18.14
CA ASN A 356 -8.10 4.28 17.75
C ASN A 356 -7.85 5.72 18.20
N LEU A 357 -7.41 6.54 17.25
CA LEU A 357 -7.10 7.97 17.41
C LEU A 357 -8.28 8.87 16.99
N SER A 358 -9.40 8.29 16.61
CA SER A 358 -10.61 9.03 16.25
C SER A 358 -11.33 9.61 17.48
N ASP A 359 -12.26 10.54 17.23
CA ASP A 359 -13.27 10.90 18.21
C ASP A 359 -14.55 10.08 17.97
N PRO A 360 -14.86 9.06 18.79
CA PRO A 360 -16.04 8.21 18.60
C PRO A 360 -17.38 8.95 18.87
N LEU A 361 -17.35 10.13 19.49
CA LEU A 361 -18.53 10.98 19.61
C LEU A 361 -18.90 11.64 18.28
N VAL A 362 -17.92 11.77 17.38
CA VAL A 362 -18.05 12.40 16.07
C VAL A 362 -18.05 11.35 14.97
N GLN A 363 -16.99 10.55 14.87
CA GLN A 363 -16.82 9.51 13.87
C GLN A 363 -17.61 8.27 14.29
N LYS A 364 -18.63 7.96 13.50
CA LYS A 364 -19.52 6.79 13.66
C LYS A 364 -19.13 5.65 12.74
N TYR A 365 -18.22 5.90 11.80
CA TYR A 365 -17.73 4.94 10.80
C TYR A 365 -18.84 4.37 9.92
N LYS A 366 -19.94 5.12 9.77
CA LYS A 366 -21.09 4.74 8.96
C LYS A 366 -21.80 5.99 8.47
N THR A 367 -22.58 5.82 7.40
CA THR A 367 -23.55 6.81 6.96
C THR A 367 -24.53 7.15 8.09
N THR A 368 -24.60 8.43 8.45
CA THR A 368 -25.60 9.03 9.34
C THR A 368 -26.07 10.36 8.77
N ASP A 369 -27.17 10.91 9.26
CA ASP A 369 -27.52 12.29 8.93
C ASP A 369 -26.45 13.24 9.47
N THR A 370 -25.86 14.03 8.58
CA THR A 370 -24.80 14.99 8.90
C THR A 370 -25.10 16.35 8.29
N ASP A 371 -26.38 16.71 8.14
CA ASP A 371 -26.76 17.94 7.42
C ASP A 371 -26.16 19.20 8.04
N GLY A 372 -25.27 19.87 7.31
CA GLY A 372 -24.57 21.08 7.74
C GLY A 372 -23.27 20.81 8.51
N ASP A 373 -22.86 19.56 8.65
CA ASP A 373 -21.57 19.21 9.22
C ASP A 373 -20.42 19.45 8.21
N PRO A 374 -19.16 19.50 8.66
CA PRO A 374 -18.03 19.69 7.76
C PRO A 374 -17.77 18.48 6.85
N TRP A 375 -17.51 18.75 5.56
CA TRP A 375 -16.82 17.82 4.66
C TRP A 375 -15.34 17.72 5.06
N LYS A 376 -14.85 16.53 5.40
CA LYS A 376 -13.46 16.28 5.78
C LYS A 376 -12.67 15.82 4.56
N ILE A 377 -11.47 16.35 4.35
CA ILE A 377 -10.55 15.78 3.36
C ILE A 377 -10.22 14.35 3.81
N MET A 378 -10.33 13.38 2.91
CA MET A 378 -10.00 12.00 3.23
C MET A 378 -8.51 11.87 3.57
N MET A 379 -8.22 11.34 4.75
CA MET A 379 -6.87 11.15 5.28
C MET A 379 -6.83 9.79 6.00
N LEU A 380 -5.65 9.18 6.13
CA LEU A 380 -5.47 7.96 6.91
C LEU A 380 -4.23 8.10 7.81
N TYR A 381 -4.34 7.71 9.09
CA TYR A 381 -3.15 7.56 9.94
C TYR A 381 -2.34 6.36 9.46
N ASN A 382 -1.07 6.58 9.14
CA ASN A 382 -0.17 5.55 8.64
C ASN A 382 0.95 5.17 9.63
N ASP A 383 1.30 6.05 10.57
CA ASP A 383 2.04 5.70 11.79
C ASP A 383 1.34 6.27 13.03
N GLY A 384 1.00 5.38 13.97
CA GLY A 384 0.35 5.76 15.23
C GLY A 384 1.31 6.24 16.32
N PHE A 385 2.62 5.97 16.20
CA PHE A 385 3.63 6.47 17.14
C PHE A 385 4.07 7.88 16.77
N GLU A 386 4.30 8.13 15.48
CA GLU A 386 4.69 9.45 14.95
C GLU A 386 3.49 10.35 14.61
N TYR A 387 2.27 9.82 14.69
CA TYR A 387 1.03 10.51 14.31
C TYR A 387 1.07 11.07 12.88
N THR A 388 1.74 10.35 11.97
CA THR A 388 1.82 10.74 10.56
C THR A 388 0.55 10.35 9.82
N LEU A 389 0.25 11.13 8.77
CA LEU A 389 -0.97 11.03 7.99
C LEU A 389 -0.63 10.88 6.51
N ASP A 390 -1.30 9.93 5.87
CA ASP A 390 -1.39 9.83 4.43
C ASP A 390 -2.50 10.77 3.92
N SER A 391 -2.15 11.61 2.94
CA SER A 391 -3.06 12.61 2.36
C SER A 391 -3.75 12.08 1.10
N CYS A 392 -4.28 10.85 1.14
CA CYS A 392 -4.92 10.19 -0.01
C CYS A 392 -6.11 10.95 -0.61
N GLY A 393 -6.75 11.85 0.14
CA GLY A 393 -7.78 12.74 -0.38
C GLY A 393 -7.27 13.78 -1.39
N LEU A 394 -5.94 13.96 -1.52
CA LEU A 394 -5.32 14.83 -2.53
C LEU A 394 -5.02 14.02 -3.79
N LEU A 395 -5.95 14.06 -4.73
CA LEU A 395 -5.96 13.23 -5.92
C LEU A 395 -5.40 14.00 -7.13
N PRO A 396 -4.33 13.50 -7.79
CA PRO A 396 -3.80 14.17 -8.97
C PRO A 396 -4.81 14.23 -10.10
N MET A 397 -4.70 15.27 -10.93
CA MET A 397 -5.54 15.46 -12.10
C MET A 397 -4.75 16.02 -13.28
N GLU A 398 -5.23 15.70 -14.48
CA GLU A 398 -4.55 16.04 -15.73
C GLU A 398 -5.48 16.80 -16.67
N ASN A 399 -4.95 17.82 -17.36
CA ASN A 399 -5.62 18.44 -18.50
C ASN A 399 -5.27 17.65 -19.77
N SER A 400 -5.90 16.49 -19.92
CA SER A 400 -5.65 15.51 -20.98
C SER A 400 -6.96 14.82 -21.39
N ALA A 401 -7.01 14.29 -22.62
CA ALA A 401 -8.20 13.58 -23.12
C ALA A 401 -8.41 12.21 -22.43
N ASP A 402 -7.34 11.64 -21.89
CA ASP A 402 -7.27 10.30 -21.28
C ASP A 402 -6.21 10.27 -20.18
N PHE A 403 -6.33 9.33 -19.25
CA PHE A 403 -5.36 9.11 -18.19
C PHE A 403 -3.98 8.75 -18.76
N THR A 404 -2.93 9.42 -18.29
CA THR A 404 -1.56 9.04 -18.63
C THR A 404 -1.25 7.66 -18.03
N PRO A 405 -0.82 6.66 -18.83
CA PRO A 405 -0.46 5.34 -18.32
C PRO A 405 0.63 5.40 -17.25
N GLY A 406 0.45 4.61 -16.19
CA GLY A 406 1.37 4.58 -15.05
C GLY A 406 1.20 5.71 -14.04
N GLN A 407 0.36 6.73 -14.31
CA GLN A 407 0.04 7.78 -13.35
C GLN A 407 -1.12 7.40 -12.44
N ARG A 408 -1.18 8.04 -11.26
CA ARG A 408 -2.26 7.87 -10.26
C ARG A 408 -3.37 8.93 -10.37
N SER A 409 -3.44 9.65 -11.49
CA SER A 409 -4.43 10.71 -11.68
C SER A 409 -5.85 10.16 -11.59
N ALA A 410 -6.68 10.79 -10.76
CA ALA A 410 -8.07 10.41 -10.54
C ALA A 410 -9.03 11.13 -11.49
N VAL A 411 -8.63 12.30 -12.00
CA VAL A 411 -9.45 13.12 -12.91
C VAL A 411 -8.65 13.48 -14.16
N THR A 412 -9.24 13.32 -15.33
CA THR A 412 -8.79 14.02 -16.54
C THR A 412 -9.90 14.86 -17.13
N TRP A 413 -9.52 15.93 -17.82
CA TRP A 413 -10.48 16.77 -18.51
C TRP A 413 -9.92 17.33 -19.82
N SER A 414 -10.78 17.43 -20.83
CA SER A 414 -10.45 18.02 -22.12
C SER A 414 -11.70 18.54 -22.81
N GLY A 415 -11.68 19.81 -23.21
CA GLY A 415 -12.84 20.47 -23.83
C GLY A 415 -14.04 20.48 -22.88
N ASN A 416 -15.08 19.73 -23.21
CA ASN A 416 -16.30 19.60 -22.41
C ASN A 416 -16.43 18.24 -21.70
N LYS A 417 -15.37 17.43 -21.66
CA LYS A 417 -15.39 16.06 -21.13
C LYS A 417 -14.54 15.96 -19.87
N ILE A 418 -15.05 15.27 -18.86
CA ILE A 418 -14.35 14.90 -17.64
C ILE A 418 -14.41 13.38 -17.51
N LYS A 419 -13.27 12.75 -17.21
CA LYS A 419 -13.18 11.35 -16.83
C LYS A 419 -12.69 11.25 -15.40
N ILE A 420 -13.30 10.40 -14.61
CA ILE A 420 -12.97 10.20 -13.20
C ILE A 420 -12.83 8.71 -12.94
N ARG A 421 -11.82 8.32 -12.16
CA ARG A 421 -11.70 6.98 -11.58
C ARG A 421 -11.41 7.11 -10.09
N ILE A 422 -12.16 6.40 -9.26
CA ILE A 422 -11.98 6.38 -7.80
C ILE A 422 -11.86 4.92 -7.36
N PRO A 423 -10.76 4.52 -6.70
CA PRO A 423 -10.62 3.18 -6.16
C PRO A 423 -11.78 2.82 -5.23
N TRP A 424 -12.23 1.57 -5.27
CA TRP A 424 -13.36 1.10 -4.45
C TRP A 424 -13.20 1.42 -2.96
N THR A 425 -11.99 1.22 -2.44
CA THR A 425 -11.63 1.51 -1.04
C THR A 425 -11.78 2.98 -0.67
N MET A 426 -11.59 3.91 -1.61
CA MET A 426 -11.79 5.36 -1.38
C MET A 426 -13.26 5.78 -1.40
N LEU A 427 -14.18 4.87 -1.73
CA LEU A 427 -15.63 5.03 -1.58
C LEU A 427 -16.18 4.13 -0.45
N TYR A 428 -15.27 3.57 0.37
CA TYR A 428 -15.55 2.60 1.43
C TYR A 428 -16.42 1.42 1.00
N PHE A 429 -16.20 0.93 -0.23
CA PHE A 429 -16.65 -0.40 -0.63
C PHE A 429 -15.73 -1.44 0.03
N TYR A 430 -16.28 -2.11 1.05
CA TYR A 430 -15.60 -3.17 1.78
C TYR A 430 -15.41 -4.43 0.92
N ASP A 431 -16.41 -4.72 0.09
CA ASP A 431 -16.32 -5.76 -0.93
C ASP A 431 -17.18 -5.35 -2.14
N PRO A 432 -16.57 -4.73 -3.17
CA PRO A 432 -17.31 -4.33 -4.36
C PRO A 432 -17.88 -5.55 -5.11
N SER A 433 -17.30 -6.74 -4.95
CA SER A 433 -17.79 -7.97 -5.59
C SER A 433 -19.12 -8.46 -5.04
N GLN A 434 -19.48 -8.01 -3.83
CA GLN A 434 -20.70 -8.39 -3.10
C GLN A 434 -21.61 -7.19 -2.82
N LEU A 435 -21.36 -6.04 -3.49
CA LEU A 435 -22.04 -4.76 -3.24
C LEU A 435 -22.01 -4.36 -1.75
N GLN A 436 -20.92 -4.63 -1.03
CA GLN A 436 -20.80 -4.31 0.39
C GLN A 436 -20.04 -3.00 0.61
N VAL A 437 -20.65 -2.09 1.37
CA VAL A 437 -20.03 -0.87 1.89
C VAL A 437 -19.78 -1.00 3.38
N VAL A 438 -18.84 -0.21 3.91
CA VAL A 438 -18.65 -0.07 5.36
C VAL A 438 -19.92 0.56 5.97
N ASN A 439 -20.33 0.06 7.13
CA ASN A 439 -21.51 0.53 7.85
C ASN A 439 -21.28 0.40 9.37
N GLY A 440 -20.10 0.81 9.80
CA GLY A 440 -19.68 0.87 11.20
C GLY A 440 -18.39 0.12 11.47
N ALA A 441 -17.76 0.50 12.57
CA ALA A 441 -16.62 -0.20 13.15
C ALA A 441 -16.76 -0.19 14.67
N VAL A 442 -16.45 -1.31 15.31
CA VAL A 442 -16.35 -1.44 16.76
C VAL A 442 -14.95 -1.91 17.10
N SER A 443 -14.26 -1.20 17.98
CA SER A 443 -13.01 -1.67 18.56
C SER A 443 -13.22 -2.14 20.00
N TYR A 444 -12.55 -3.22 20.37
CA TYR A 444 -12.70 -3.86 21.68
C TYR A 444 -11.55 -3.56 22.65
N ASP A 445 -10.45 -3.00 22.15
CA ASP A 445 -9.18 -2.85 22.86
C ASP A 445 -8.42 -1.57 22.44
N GLY A 446 -9.15 -0.56 21.99
CA GLY A 446 -8.56 0.73 21.63
C GLY A 446 -7.80 0.73 20.29
N GLY A 447 -8.11 -0.20 19.38
CA GLY A 447 -7.68 -0.20 17.99
C GLY A 447 -7.01 -1.50 17.53
N ARG A 448 -6.48 -2.31 18.46
CA ARG A 448 -5.75 -3.55 18.14
C ARG A 448 -6.63 -4.62 17.48
N SER A 449 -7.89 -4.66 17.90
CA SER A 449 -8.93 -5.53 17.38
C SER A 449 -10.14 -4.68 17.04
N TYR A 450 -10.66 -4.89 15.83
CA TYR A 450 -11.87 -4.24 15.35
C TYR A 450 -12.78 -5.25 14.65
N GLN A 451 -14.07 -4.93 14.65
CA GLN A 451 -15.06 -5.57 13.83
C GLN A 451 -15.70 -4.51 12.94
N ILE A 452 -15.63 -4.74 11.63
CA ILE A 452 -16.27 -3.91 10.63
C ILE A 452 -17.66 -4.48 10.38
N SER A 453 -18.68 -3.64 10.53
CA SER A 453 -20.02 -3.94 10.06
C SER A 453 -20.18 -3.41 8.65
N THR A 454 -20.87 -4.17 7.80
CA THR A 454 -21.12 -3.79 6.42
C THR A 454 -22.62 -3.70 6.15
N ALA A 455 -22.97 -3.08 5.03
CA ALA A 455 -24.30 -3.14 4.47
C ALA A 455 -24.23 -3.36 2.96
N ARG A 456 -25.27 -3.99 2.41
CA ARG A 456 -25.41 -4.11 0.97
C ARG A 456 -25.95 -2.81 0.40
N THR A 457 -25.26 -2.24 -0.57
CA THR A 457 -25.75 -1.07 -1.32
C THR A 457 -26.79 -1.45 -2.37
N ASP A 458 -27.71 -0.55 -2.67
CA ASP A 458 -28.61 -0.61 -3.82
C ASP A 458 -28.02 0.09 -5.08
N GLY A 459 -26.78 0.55 -4.99
CA GLY A 459 -26.01 1.17 -6.06
C GLY A 459 -25.46 2.54 -5.65
N ILE A 460 -24.93 3.27 -6.64
CA ILE A 460 -24.32 4.58 -6.45
C ILE A 460 -25.14 5.64 -7.17
N ALA A 461 -25.54 6.69 -6.45
CA ALA A 461 -26.07 7.91 -7.04
C ALA A 461 -25.03 9.03 -7.01
N VAL A 462 -25.14 9.95 -7.96
CA VAL A 462 -24.26 11.12 -8.08
C VAL A 462 -25.06 12.41 -8.11
N SER A 463 -24.51 13.46 -7.50
CA SER A 463 -25.02 14.83 -7.61
C SER A 463 -23.87 15.77 -7.99
N VAL A 464 -24.05 16.55 -9.05
CA VAL A 464 -23.00 17.41 -9.60
C VAL A 464 -23.42 18.87 -9.46
N TYR A 465 -22.61 19.65 -8.75
CA TYR A 465 -22.69 21.11 -8.76
C TYR A 465 -21.73 21.68 -9.81
N TYR A 466 -22.28 22.38 -10.80
CA TYR A 466 -21.53 23.09 -11.83
C TYR A 466 -22.30 24.35 -12.27
N ARG A 467 -21.59 25.48 -12.45
CA ARG A 467 -22.18 26.77 -12.90
C ARG A 467 -23.45 27.18 -12.17
N ASN A 468 -23.40 27.20 -10.83
CA ASN A 468 -24.49 27.58 -9.94
C ASN A 468 -25.74 26.67 -9.99
N SER A 469 -25.67 25.51 -10.63
CA SER A 469 -26.75 24.53 -10.72
C SER A 469 -26.30 23.20 -10.10
N VAL A 470 -27.19 22.58 -9.33
CA VAL A 470 -27.06 21.18 -8.89
C VAL A 470 -27.87 20.34 -9.88
N VAL A 471 -27.26 19.26 -10.37
CA VAL A 471 -27.90 18.24 -11.19
C VAL A 471 -27.72 16.91 -10.46
N SER A 472 -28.81 16.32 -10.00
CA SER A 472 -28.79 15.05 -9.27
C SER A 472 -29.32 13.92 -10.15
N SER A 473 -28.67 12.77 -10.03
CA SER A 473 -29.19 11.53 -10.61
C SER A 473 -30.47 11.09 -9.89
N THR A 474 -31.41 10.56 -10.65
CA THR A 474 -32.67 9.96 -10.17
C THR A 474 -32.65 8.43 -10.26
N THR A 475 -31.59 7.89 -10.85
CA THR A 475 -31.27 6.46 -10.93
C THR A 475 -29.94 6.20 -10.23
N ARG A 476 -29.72 4.97 -9.78
CA ARG A 476 -28.45 4.51 -9.23
C ARG A 476 -27.72 3.63 -10.25
N TYR A 477 -26.40 3.68 -10.24
CA TYR A 477 -25.56 2.72 -10.95
C TYR A 477 -25.37 1.48 -10.07
N THR A 478 -25.61 0.30 -10.63
CA THR A 478 -25.50 -0.98 -9.91
C THR A 478 -24.93 -2.04 -10.85
N TRP A 479 -24.50 -3.16 -10.29
CA TRP A 479 -23.85 -4.26 -11.01
C TRP A 479 -24.18 -5.60 -10.33
N ASP A 480 -23.92 -6.70 -11.05
CA ASP A 480 -24.12 -8.05 -10.51
C ASP A 480 -22.96 -8.46 -9.59
N ASP A 481 -23.24 -9.27 -8.57
CA ASP A 481 -22.20 -9.88 -7.74
C ASP A 481 -21.23 -10.70 -8.62
N TRP A 482 -19.93 -10.66 -8.35
CA TRP A 482 -18.94 -11.50 -9.04
C TRP A 482 -18.18 -12.40 -8.08
N LEU A 483 -18.08 -13.69 -8.40
CA LEU A 483 -17.35 -14.70 -7.62
C LEU A 483 -16.14 -15.27 -8.39
N ILE A 484 -15.87 -14.71 -9.56
CA ILE A 484 -14.77 -15.08 -10.44
C ILE A 484 -14.06 -13.78 -10.81
N VAL A 485 -12.73 -13.80 -10.78
CA VAL A 485 -11.92 -12.65 -11.21
C VAL A 485 -12.32 -12.29 -12.64
N PRO A 486 -12.71 -11.03 -12.93
CA PRO A 486 -12.94 -10.59 -14.30
C PRO A 486 -11.74 -10.89 -15.19
N SER A 487 -11.95 -11.14 -16.49
CA SER A 487 -10.86 -11.47 -17.41
C SER A 487 -9.79 -10.38 -17.42
N THR A 488 -8.57 -10.71 -17.00
CA THR A 488 -7.42 -9.80 -16.94
C THR A 488 -6.29 -10.21 -17.88
N VAL A 489 -5.45 -9.25 -18.25
CA VAL A 489 -4.19 -9.47 -18.95
C VAL A 489 -3.03 -8.91 -18.12
N PRO A 490 -1.85 -9.58 -18.13
CA PRO A 490 -0.66 -9.00 -17.54
C PRO A 490 -0.23 -7.76 -18.32
N VAL A 491 0.18 -6.73 -17.62
CA VAL A 491 0.66 -5.46 -18.19
C VAL A 491 1.98 -5.10 -17.51
N GLU A 492 3.00 -4.81 -18.31
CA GLU A 492 4.23 -4.18 -17.83
C GLU A 492 3.88 -2.80 -17.29
N LYS A 493 4.13 -2.58 -15.99
CA LYS A 493 3.96 -1.27 -15.39
C LYS A 493 4.99 -0.29 -15.92
N LYS A 494 4.73 1.01 -15.75
CA LYS A 494 5.74 2.02 -16.08
C LYS A 494 7.06 1.81 -15.33
N SER A 495 7.00 1.30 -14.09
CA SER A 495 8.17 0.91 -13.29
C SER A 495 9.02 -0.14 -13.99
N PHE A 496 8.43 -1.14 -14.65
CA PHE A 496 9.18 -2.16 -15.39
C PHE A 496 10.09 -1.54 -16.45
N GLN A 497 9.58 -0.58 -17.22
CA GLN A 497 10.35 0.06 -18.28
C GLN A 497 11.52 0.87 -17.72
N ILE A 498 11.29 1.58 -16.61
CA ILE A 498 12.29 2.39 -15.91
C ILE A 498 13.38 1.48 -15.34
N VAL A 499 12.98 0.42 -14.63
CA VAL A 499 13.90 -0.56 -14.04
C VAL A 499 14.71 -1.26 -15.14
N ARG A 500 14.06 -1.74 -16.20
CA ARG A 500 14.76 -2.36 -17.34
C ARG A 500 15.81 -1.45 -17.95
N SER A 501 15.47 -0.17 -18.16
CA SER A 501 16.40 0.81 -18.73
C SER A 501 17.52 1.16 -17.73
N GLY A 502 17.19 1.36 -16.46
CA GLY A 502 18.13 1.69 -15.39
C GLY A 502 19.11 0.56 -15.07
N LEU A 503 18.68 -0.70 -15.16
CA LEU A 503 19.59 -1.83 -15.01
C LEU A 503 20.53 -1.97 -16.22
N SER A 504 20.07 -1.69 -17.44
CA SER A 504 20.89 -1.83 -18.66
C SER A 504 22.10 -0.90 -18.73
N VAL A 505 22.12 0.19 -17.95
CA VAL A 505 23.27 1.10 -17.88
C VAL A 505 24.31 0.67 -16.86
N LEU A 506 23.99 -0.29 -15.99
CA LEU A 506 24.94 -0.84 -15.02
C LEU A 506 25.81 -1.89 -15.72
N PRO A 507 27.15 -1.75 -15.70
CA PRO A 507 28.05 -2.64 -16.44
C PRO A 507 27.87 -4.13 -16.16
N MET A 508 27.41 -4.49 -14.95
CA MET A 508 27.19 -5.88 -14.53
C MET A 508 25.92 -6.52 -15.12
N PHE A 509 25.04 -5.75 -15.76
CA PHE A 509 23.81 -6.21 -16.40
C PHE A 509 23.75 -5.87 -17.90
N ALA A 510 24.89 -5.47 -18.49
CA ALA A 510 24.96 -5.02 -19.89
C ALA A 510 25.01 -6.17 -20.92
N ASP A 511 25.13 -7.43 -20.46
CA ASP A 511 25.28 -8.64 -21.29
C ASP A 511 23.95 -9.35 -21.62
#